data_AF-A0AA39V534-F1
#
_entry.id   AF-A0AA39V534-F1
#
_cell.length_a   1.000
_cell.length_b   1.000
_cell.length_c   1.000
_cell.angle_alpha   90.00
_cell.angle_beta   90.00
_cell.angle_gamma   90.00
#
_symmetry.space_group_name_H-M   'P 1'
#
loop_
_entity.id
_entity.type
_entity.pdbx_description
1 polymer ?
#
loop_
_entity_poly.entity_id
_entity_poly.type
_entity_poly.pdbx_seq_one_letter_code
_entity_poly.pdbx_strand_id
1 'polypeptide(L)'
;MPTLQFVFSHISSPLTQIGVMGPLTRLGSLLSCTPSFATWWDRFCRGTSAWQVELTVTVFVQLVGFWLPATIYQLIDVCFPNCSRAHKHQPDPRRQPNGRQIAHCIRYAFFVTLGDIALQIGFGYLTDFRPVFIISPTLPTLKETMRQFAYGNIAREVLAYYVHRVLHHPQLYARHHKLHHSFTAPIAFTGLYTTPVEHFFADIIPIVLPLALIAHFWEPVHILSFNIFLISVLLVGTAEHSGYDFAQPPVSKAHDLHHEKFNVNYGSLHFMDWLHGTNVSERGSLDGREGNRRTWNFNENTLIRRLLHPWTIKHIPGWD
;
A
#
# COMPACT_ATOMS: atom_id res chain seq x y z
N MET A 1 41.60 -28.98 58.45
CA MET A 1 41.07 -30.33 58.15
C MET A 1 41.31 -30.61 56.67
N PRO A 2 41.81 -31.82 56.33
CA PRO A 2 42.34 -32.22 55.01
C PRO A 2 41.18 -32.49 54.03
N THR A 3 41.32 -32.48 52.70
CA THR A 3 41.87 -33.47 51.74
C THR A 3 41.47 -32.93 50.34
N LEU A 4 42.03 -33.20 49.17
CA LEU A 4 42.96 -34.19 48.60
C LEU A 4 43.45 -33.62 47.24
N GLN A 5 44.52 -34.22 46.76
CA GLN A 5 45.51 -33.70 45.82
C GLN A 5 45.54 -34.58 44.55
N PHE A 6 46.25 -34.13 43.51
CA PHE A 6 46.70 -34.84 42.27
C PHE A 6 45.72 -34.86 41.07
N VAL A 7 46.00 -34.17 39.95
CA VAL A 7 47.02 -34.38 38.87
C VAL A 7 46.68 -35.58 38.00
N PHE A 8 46.40 -35.34 36.71
CA PHE A 8 46.99 -36.11 35.60
C PHE A 8 46.97 -35.30 34.30
N SER A 9 48.16 -35.23 33.71
CA SER A 9 48.49 -34.77 32.37
C SER A 9 48.28 -35.88 31.33
N HIS A 10 48.11 -35.46 30.07
CA HIS A 10 48.36 -36.20 28.82
C HIS A 10 47.38 -37.31 28.41
N ILE A 11 46.49 -36.96 27.46
CA ILE A 11 46.18 -37.83 26.32
C ILE A 11 46.20 -36.99 25.05
N SER A 12 47.31 -37.08 24.32
CA SER A 12 47.37 -36.81 22.88
C SER A 12 46.74 -37.99 22.14
N SER A 13 45.68 -37.75 21.36
CA SER A 13 45.22 -38.70 20.33
C SER A 13 45.37 -38.08 18.94
N PRO A 14 45.93 -38.80 17.95
CA PRO A 14 46.19 -38.27 16.63
C PRO A 14 45.17 -38.81 15.61
N LEU A 15 43.90 -38.40 15.65
CA LEU A 15 42.93 -38.76 14.59
C LEU A 15 41.85 -37.69 14.42
N THR A 16 42.23 -36.54 13.85
CA THR A 16 41.26 -35.61 13.22
C THR A 16 41.90 -34.86 12.04
N GLN A 17 42.56 -35.63 11.17
CA GLN A 17 42.86 -35.20 9.80
C GLN A 17 42.02 -36.02 8.82
N ILE A 18 40.73 -35.71 8.70
CA ILE A 18 39.98 -35.94 7.46
C ILE A 18 39.06 -34.72 7.29
N GLY A 19 39.37 -33.92 6.27
CA GLY A 19 38.69 -32.68 5.97
C GLY A 19 37.24 -32.91 5.53
N VAL A 20 36.29 -32.56 6.39
CA VAL A 20 34.89 -32.28 6.04
C VAL A 20 34.39 -31.08 6.87
N MET A 21 35.11 -29.96 6.81
CA MET A 21 34.67 -28.68 7.41
C MET A 21 34.93 -27.48 6.48
N GLY A 22 34.86 -27.70 5.16
CA GLY A 22 35.08 -26.66 4.14
C GLY A 22 33.84 -25.82 3.75
N PRO A 23 32.62 -26.39 3.67
CA PRO A 23 31.46 -25.61 3.19
C PRO A 23 30.71 -24.84 4.28
N LEU A 24 30.53 -25.43 5.47
CA LEU A 24 29.67 -24.86 6.53
C LEU A 24 30.34 -23.71 7.31
N THR A 25 31.67 -23.76 7.48
CA THR A 25 32.45 -22.68 8.10
C THR A 25 32.58 -21.46 7.17
N ARG A 26 32.63 -21.67 5.85
CA ARG A 26 32.59 -20.59 4.84
C ARG A 26 31.23 -19.93 4.73
N LEU A 27 30.13 -20.67 4.85
CA LEU A 27 28.79 -20.06 4.93
C LEU A 27 28.60 -19.27 6.23
N GLY A 28 29.11 -19.79 7.35
CA GLY A 28 29.11 -19.09 8.64
C GLY A 28 29.89 -17.78 8.60
N SER A 29 31.07 -17.75 7.98
CA SER A 29 31.87 -16.53 7.82
C SER A 29 31.28 -15.56 6.79
N LEU A 30 30.68 -16.04 5.70
CA LEU A 30 29.97 -15.19 4.74
C LEU A 30 28.71 -14.54 5.34
N LEU A 31 28.00 -15.24 6.23
CA LEU A 31 26.85 -14.69 6.98
C LEU A 31 27.28 -13.78 8.15
N SER A 32 28.51 -13.93 8.65
CA SER A 32 29.09 -13.06 9.68
C SER A 32 29.69 -11.76 9.12
N CYS A 33 29.89 -11.69 7.79
CA CYS A 33 30.47 -10.54 7.11
C CYS A 33 29.45 -9.49 6.67
N THR A 34 28.14 -9.74 6.81
CA THR A 34 27.14 -8.71 6.54
C THR A 34 26.96 -7.83 7.78
N PRO A 35 27.20 -6.51 7.68
CA PRO A 35 26.88 -5.61 8.79
C PRO A 35 25.38 -5.75 9.12
N SER A 36 25.05 -5.74 10.41
CA SER A 36 23.64 -5.71 10.85
C SER A 36 22.92 -4.53 10.22
N PHE A 37 21.59 -4.61 10.09
CA PHE A 37 20.79 -3.50 9.58
C PHE A 37 21.08 -2.19 10.32
N ALA A 38 21.24 -2.24 11.65
CA ALA A 38 21.59 -1.07 12.45
C ALA A 38 22.95 -0.46 12.06
N THR A 39 23.96 -1.29 11.83
CA THR A 39 25.30 -0.82 11.39
C THR A 39 25.26 -0.26 9.98
N TRP A 40 24.50 -0.87 9.07
CA TRP A 40 24.30 -0.35 7.72
C TRP A 40 23.55 0.99 7.76
N TRP A 41 22.47 1.08 8.55
CA TRP A 41 21.65 2.28 8.70
C TRP A 41 22.45 3.46 9.26
N ASP A 42 23.26 3.24 10.29
CA ASP A 42 24.13 4.28 10.87
C ASP A 42 25.09 4.83 9.81
N ARG A 43 25.76 3.96 9.05
CA ARG A 43 26.64 4.37 7.95
C ARG A 43 25.90 5.12 6.85
N PHE A 44 24.71 4.66 6.48
CA PHE A 44 23.91 5.29 5.45
C PHE A 44 23.47 6.71 5.84
N CYS A 45 22.99 6.89 7.09
CA CYS A 45 22.60 8.19 7.62
C CYS A 45 23.78 9.18 7.73
N ARG A 46 24.98 8.69 8.05
CA ARG A 46 26.17 9.56 8.16
C ARG A 46 26.80 9.89 6.81
N GLY A 47 26.67 9.01 5.82
CA GLY A 47 27.26 9.16 4.49
C GLY A 47 26.37 9.89 3.46
N THR A 48 25.12 10.18 3.82
CA THR A 48 24.09 10.68 2.89
C THR A 48 23.36 11.86 3.53
N SER A 49 22.99 12.88 2.75
CA SER A 49 22.20 14.00 3.29
C SER A 49 20.83 13.51 3.77
N ALA A 50 20.29 14.15 4.81
CA ALA A 50 19.03 13.73 5.42
C ALA A 50 17.87 13.64 4.41
N TRP A 51 17.73 14.64 3.54
CA TRP A 51 16.70 14.63 2.50
C TRP A 51 16.92 13.53 1.44
N GLN A 52 18.16 13.24 1.07
CA GLN A 52 18.45 12.10 0.17
C GLN A 52 18.13 10.75 0.83
N VAL A 53 18.34 10.61 2.15
CA VAL A 53 17.91 9.41 2.90
C VAL A 53 16.39 9.28 2.84
N GLU A 54 15.65 10.35 3.12
CA GLU A 54 14.18 10.35 3.04
C GLU A 54 13.68 9.95 1.65
N LEU A 55 14.18 10.61 0.59
CA LEU A 55 13.83 10.29 -0.80
C LEU A 55 14.14 8.83 -1.13
N THR A 56 15.36 8.38 -0.84
CA THR A 56 15.82 7.03 -1.22
C THR A 56 15.00 5.94 -0.55
N VAL A 57 14.77 6.06 0.76
CA VAL A 57 14.04 5.04 1.53
C VAL A 57 12.56 5.04 1.13
N THR A 58 11.95 6.21 0.93
CA THR A 58 10.55 6.30 0.49
C THR A 58 10.35 5.74 -0.91
N VAL A 59 11.24 6.01 -1.86
CA VAL A 59 11.18 5.41 -3.21
C VAL A 59 11.37 3.89 -3.14
N PHE A 60 12.33 3.41 -2.33
CA PHE A 60 12.53 1.98 -2.11
C PHE A 60 11.26 1.31 -1.56
N VAL A 61 10.59 1.94 -0.58
CA VAL A 61 9.34 1.42 -0.02
C VAL A 61 8.21 1.41 -1.04
N GLN A 62 8.14 2.36 -1.98
CA GLN A 62 7.16 2.28 -3.08
C GLN A 62 7.42 1.09 -4.00
N LEU A 63 8.69 0.79 -4.30
CA LEU A 63 9.05 -0.37 -5.12
C LEU A 63 8.66 -1.68 -4.44
N VAL A 64 8.95 -1.82 -3.15
CA VAL A 64 8.68 -3.05 -2.40
C VAL A 64 7.21 -3.16 -1.97
N GLY A 65 6.59 -2.05 -1.58
CA GLY A 65 5.24 -1.99 -1.03
C GLY A 65 4.12 -1.93 -2.06
N PHE A 66 4.39 -1.40 -3.26
CA PHE A 66 3.40 -1.33 -4.34
C PHE A 66 3.81 -2.18 -5.54
N TRP A 67 4.96 -1.89 -6.16
CA TRP A 67 5.33 -2.51 -7.44
C TRP A 67 5.53 -4.02 -7.33
N LEU A 68 6.22 -4.50 -6.30
CA LEU A 68 6.42 -5.93 -6.06
C LEU A 68 5.08 -6.69 -5.87
N PRO A 69 4.21 -6.33 -4.90
CA PRO A 69 2.94 -7.05 -4.72
C PRO A 69 1.99 -6.89 -5.91
N ALA A 70 1.90 -5.70 -6.53
CA ALA A 70 1.07 -5.52 -7.73
C ALA A 70 1.53 -6.42 -8.89
N THR A 71 2.85 -6.55 -9.07
CA THR A 71 3.42 -7.47 -10.05
C THR A 71 3.13 -8.92 -9.70
N ILE A 72 3.26 -9.32 -8.42
CA ILE A 72 2.92 -10.68 -7.97
C ILE A 72 1.46 -11.00 -8.29
N TYR A 73 0.52 -10.13 -7.95
CA TYR A 73 -0.90 -10.32 -8.28
C TYR A 73 -1.09 -10.44 -9.80
N GLN A 74 -0.45 -9.58 -10.59
CA GLN A 74 -0.58 -9.64 -12.04
C GLN A 74 0.02 -10.91 -12.66
N LEU A 75 1.08 -11.45 -12.07
CA LEU A 75 1.70 -12.70 -12.50
C LEU A 75 0.80 -13.92 -12.24
N ILE A 76 -0.14 -13.86 -11.29
CA ILE A 76 -1.10 -14.96 -11.07
C ILE A 76 -2.00 -15.15 -12.30
N ASP A 77 -2.43 -14.06 -12.96
CA ASP A 77 -3.22 -14.12 -14.20
C ASP A 77 -2.48 -14.85 -15.33
N VAL A 78 -1.15 -14.70 -15.40
CA VAL A 78 -0.29 -15.25 -16.46
C VAL A 78 0.18 -16.67 -16.13
N CYS A 79 0.73 -16.86 -14.94
CA CYS A 79 1.37 -18.11 -14.52
C CYS A 79 0.36 -19.15 -14.02
N PHE A 80 -0.78 -18.72 -13.46
CA PHE A 80 -1.77 -19.60 -12.84
C PHE A 80 -3.20 -19.25 -13.27
N PRO A 81 -3.54 -19.30 -14.58
CA PRO A 81 -4.81 -18.79 -15.09
C PRO A 81 -6.05 -19.51 -14.55
N ASN A 82 -5.93 -20.80 -14.18
CA ASN A 82 -7.02 -21.54 -13.54
C ASN A 82 -7.29 -21.04 -12.12
N CYS A 83 -6.21 -20.79 -11.34
CA CYS A 83 -6.29 -20.21 -10.01
C CYS A 83 -6.88 -18.80 -10.10
N SER A 84 -6.39 -17.98 -11.04
CA SER A 84 -6.91 -16.63 -11.25
C SER A 84 -8.43 -16.64 -11.46
N ARG A 85 -8.93 -17.40 -12.44
CA ARG A 85 -10.38 -17.46 -12.72
C ARG A 85 -11.22 -17.96 -11.54
N ALA A 86 -10.69 -18.86 -10.71
CA ALA A 86 -11.40 -19.40 -9.56
C ALA A 86 -11.50 -18.42 -8.39
N HIS A 87 -10.57 -17.46 -8.29
CA HIS A 87 -10.40 -16.59 -7.14
C HIS A 87 -10.67 -15.11 -7.43
N LYS A 88 -11.11 -14.74 -8.64
CA LYS A 88 -11.54 -13.37 -8.93
C LYS A 88 -12.91 -13.09 -8.29
N HIS A 89 -13.04 -11.93 -7.63
CA HIS A 89 -14.34 -11.46 -7.10
C HIS A 89 -15.39 -11.32 -8.21
N GLN A 90 -14.98 -10.84 -9.39
CA GLN A 90 -15.84 -10.71 -10.58
C GLN A 90 -15.45 -11.74 -11.65
N PRO A 91 -15.95 -12.99 -11.59
CA PRO A 91 -15.49 -14.08 -12.46
C PRO A 91 -15.96 -13.99 -13.92
N ASP A 92 -16.89 -13.09 -14.27
CA ASP A 92 -17.34 -12.90 -15.66
C ASP A 92 -16.16 -12.43 -16.54
N PRO A 93 -15.71 -13.24 -17.52
CA PRO A 93 -14.57 -12.89 -18.36
C PRO A 93 -14.77 -11.60 -19.16
N ARG A 94 -16.02 -11.19 -19.39
CA ARG A 94 -16.35 -9.94 -20.12
C ARG A 94 -16.08 -8.68 -19.29
N ARG A 95 -15.97 -8.81 -17.96
CA ARG A 95 -15.64 -7.70 -17.06
C ARG A 95 -14.14 -7.56 -16.82
N GLN A 96 -13.39 -8.65 -17.00
CA GLN A 96 -11.95 -8.65 -16.77
C GLN A 96 -11.21 -7.84 -17.84
N PRO A 97 -10.19 -7.04 -17.48
CA PRO A 97 -9.44 -6.26 -18.45
C PRO A 97 -8.60 -7.16 -19.36
N ASN A 98 -8.55 -6.81 -20.64
CA ASN A 98 -7.69 -7.46 -21.62
C ASN A 98 -6.22 -7.00 -21.50
N GLY A 99 -5.30 -7.70 -22.17
CA GLY A 99 -3.88 -7.42 -22.09
C GLY A 99 -3.46 -6.00 -22.49
N ARG A 100 -4.19 -5.34 -23.42
CA ARG A 100 -3.90 -3.94 -23.79
C ARG A 100 -4.27 -2.98 -22.66
N GLN A 101 -5.41 -3.20 -22.02
CA GLN A 101 -5.86 -2.41 -20.87
C GLN A 101 -4.90 -2.58 -19.69
N ILE A 102 -4.48 -3.82 -19.40
CA ILE A 102 -3.49 -4.12 -18.35
C ILE A 102 -2.17 -3.40 -18.64
N ALA A 103 -1.61 -3.56 -19.85
CA ALA A 103 -0.35 -2.91 -20.22
C ALA A 103 -0.43 -1.38 -20.16
N HIS A 104 -1.57 -0.81 -20.58
CA HIS A 104 -1.82 0.62 -20.46
C HIS A 104 -1.85 1.08 -18.99
N CYS A 105 -2.56 0.36 -18.12
CA CYS A 105 -2.63 0.64 -16.69
C CYS A 105 -1.25 0.60 -16.03
N ILE A 106 -0.45 -0.43 -16.31
CA ILE A 106 0.92 -0.56 -15.76
C ILE A 106 1.80 0.59 -16.22
N ARG A 107 1.75 0.94 -17.52
CA ARG A 107 2.52 2.07 -18.06
C ARG A 107 2.08 3.39 -17.44
N TYR A 108 0.78 3.57 -17.21
CA TYR A 108 0.25 4.77 -16.57
C TYR A 108 0.72 4.87 -15.11
N ALA A 109 0.60 3.78 -14.34
CA ALA A 109 1.10 3.68 -12.97
C ALA A 109 2.60 4.01 -12.88
N PHE A 110 3.40 3.58 -13.86
CA PHE A 110 4.82 3.95 -13.96
C PHE A 110 5.02 5.46 -14.06
N PHE A 111 4.27 6.16 -14.90
CA PHE A 111 4.36 7.62 -15.00
C PHE A 111 3.84 8.35 -13.76
N VAL A 112 2.84 7.81 -13.06
CA VAL A 112 2.41 8.33 -11.75
C VAL A 112 3.52 8.21 -10.73
N THR A 113 4.18 7.05 -10.62
CA THR A 113 5.36 6.89 -9.73
C THR A 113 6.51 7.84 -10.10
N LEU A 114 6.78 8.07 -11.39
CA LEU A 114 7.76 9.10 -11.78
C LEU A 114 7.30 10.51 -11.37
N GLY A 115 6.01 10.78 -11.47
CA GLY A 115 5.37 12.00 -10.96
C GLY A 115 5.58 12.19 -9.46
N ASP A 116 5.46 11.14 -8.67
CA ASP A 116 5.68 11.19 -7.21
C ASP A 116 7.12 11.54 -6.86
N ILE A 117 8.07 10.90 -7.55
CA ILE A 117 9.49 11.22 -7.39
C ILE A 117 9.75 12.69 -7.77
N ALA A 118 9.21 13.14 -8.91
CA ALA A 118 9.36 14.53 -9.34
C ALA A 118 8.70 15.51 -8.37
N LEU A 119 7.53 15.17 -7.82
CA LEU A 119 6.83 15.98 -6.82
C LEU A 119 7.62 16.06 -5.52
N GLN A 120 8.21 14.96 -5.05
CA GLN A 120 9.04 14.95 -3.85
C GLN A 120 10.33 15.75 -4.05
N ILE A 121 10.94 15.68 -5.23
CA ILE A 121 12.07 16.54 -5.63
C ILE A 121 11.66 18.02 -5.64
N GLY A 122 10.54 18.34 -6.29
CA GLY A 122 10.00 19.70 -6.35
C GLY A 122 9.69 20.25 -4.97
N PHE A 123 9.09 19.45 -4.09
CA PHE A 123 8.85 19.81 -2.70
C PHE A 123 10.17 20.04 -1.94
N GLY A 124 11.20 19.23 -2.20
CA GLY A 124 12.55 19.45 -1.70
C GLY A 124 13.11 20.82 -2.08
N TYR A 125 12.96 21.27 -3.34
CA TYR A 125 13.35 22.63 -3.73
C TYR A 125 12.59 23.71 -2.96
N LEU A 126 11.31 23.49 -2.65
CA LEU A 126 10.48 24.44 -1.90
C LEU A 126 10.82 24.49 -0.40
N THR A 127 11.46 23.44 0.14
CA THR A 127 11.81 23.32 1.56
C THR A 127 13.31 23.42 1.82
N ASP A 128 14.10 23.92 0.85
CA ASP A 128 15.57 23.95 0.91
C ASP A 128 16.18 22.57 1.24
N PHE A 129 15.60 21.52 0.67
CA PHE A 129 15.96 20.11 0.88
C PHE A 129 15.97 19.73 2.37
N ARG A 130 15.02 20.26 3.14
CA ARG A 130 14.75 19.79 4.51
C ARG A 130 13.86 18.56 4.46
N PRO A 131 14.20 17.46 5.17
CA PRO A 131 13.34 16.30 5.24
C PRO A 131 12.07 16.62 6.04
N VAL A 132 10.97 15.94 5.71
CA VAL A 132 9.71 16.02 6.46
C VAL A 132 9.84 15.30 7.80
N PHE A 133 10.53 14.15 7.81
CA PHE A 133 10.70 13.28 8.96
C PHE A 133 12.14 13.32 9.48
N ILE A 134 12.32 13.01 10.76
CA ILE A 134 13.67 13.01 11.33
C ILE A 134 14.49 11.84 10.77
N ILE A 135 15.74 12.15 10.43
CA ILE A 135 16.74 11.18 10.00
C ILE A 135 17.76 11.06 11.13
N SER A 136 17.80 9.89 11.78
CA SER A 136 18.72 9.61 12.87
C SER A 136 19.40 8.26 12.67
N PRO A 137 20.71 8.13 12.98
CA PRO A 137 21.36 6.83 13.05
C PRO A 137 20.78 5.90 14.13
N THR A 138 20.16 6.48 15.17
CA THR A 138 19.48 5.73 16.22
C THR A 138 18.12 5.27 15.73
N LEU A 139 17.89 3.96 15.74
CA LEU A 139 16.62 3.37 15.33
C LEU A 139 15.47 3.82 16.26
N PRO A 140 14.25 4.03 15.71
CA PRO A 140 13.10 4.36 16.54
C PRO A 140 12.73 3.18 17.43
N THR A 141 12.21 3.48 18.61
CA THR A 141 11.75 2.40 19.50
C THR A 141 10.50 1.73 18.91
N LEU A 142 10.26 0.47 19.29
CA LEU A 142 9.03 -0.23 18.91
C LEU A 142 7.79 0.53 19.41
N LYS A 143 7.87 1.11 20.61
CA LYS A 143 6.76 1.87 21.21
C LYS A 143 6.39 3.10 20.40
N GLU A 144 7.37 3.91 20.00
CA GLU A 144 7.15 5.08 19.14
C GLU A 144 6.57 4.66 17.79
N THR A 145 7.18 3.65 17.17
CA THR A 145 6.74 3.14 15.87
C THR A 145 5.30 2.63 15.92
N MET A 146 4.92 1.84 16.93
CA MET A 146 3.56 1.31 17.06
C MET A 146 2.53 2.41 17.35
N ARG A 147 2.87 3.41 18.17
CA ARG A 147 2.01 4.57 18.43
C ARG A 147 1.74 5.36 17.16
N GLN A 148 2.81 5.71 16.42
CA GLN A 148 2.73 6.46 15.17
C GLN A 148 2.00 5.66 14.09
N PHE A 149 2.22 4.35 14.02
CA PHE A 149 1.51 3.44 13.12
C PHE A 149 0.00 3.42 13.39
N ALA A 150 -0.41 3.28 14.66
CA ALA A 150 -1.81 3.27 15.05
C ALA A 150 -2.49 4.61 14.75
N TYR A 151 -1.85 5.72 15.11
CA TYR A 151 -2.35 7.05 14.78
C TYR A 151 -2.49 7.26 13.27
N GLY A 152 -1.44 6.90 12.51
CA GLY A 152 -1.40 7.07 11.07
C GLY A 152 -2.56 6.33 10.39
N ASN A 153 -2.84 5.10 10.79
CA ASN A 153 -3.96 4.32 10.24
C ASN A 153 -5.33 4.93 10.59
N ILE A 154 -5.56 5.37 11.84
CA ILE A 154 -6.83 5.98 12.25
C ILE A 154 -7.05 7.30 11.52
N ALA A 155 -6.04 8.18 11.51
CA ALA A 155 -6.14 9.48 10.86
C ALA A 155 -6.27 9.37 9.35
N ARG A 156 -5.53 8.44 8.72
CA ARG A 156 -5.67 8.11 7.29
C ARG A 156 -7.08 7.63 6.99
N GLU A 157 -7.63 6.68 7.74
CA GLU A 157 -8.97 6.13 7.51
C GLU A 157 -10.03 7.24 7.51
N VAL A 158 -9.99 8.16 8.48
CA VAL A 158 -10.92 9.30 8.54
C VAL A 158 -10.74 10.21 7.33
N LEU A 159 -9.52 10.61 7.02
CA LEU A 159 -9.23 11.57 5.95
C LEU A 159 -9.52 10.99 4.56
N ALA A 160 -9.04 9.76 4.31
CA ALA A 160 -9.26 9.04 3.06
C ALA A 160 -10.75 8.81 2.81
N TYR A 161 -11.52 8.42 3.83
CA TYR A 161 -12.98 8.24 3.70
C TYR A 161 -13.67 9.51 3.19
N TYR A 162 -13.41 10.66 3.81
CA TYR A 162 -14.06 11.91 3.41
C TYR A 162 -13.59 12.41 2.05
N VAL A 163 -12.29 12.33 1.75
CA VAL A 163 -11.78 12.70 0.43
C VAL A 163 -12.40 11.82 -0.65
N HIS A 164 -12.40 10.50 -0.44
CA HIS A 164 -12.96 9.55 -1.39
C HIS A 164 -14.45 9.82 -1.62
N ARG A 165 -15.23 10.01 -0.55
CA ARG A 165 -16.65 10.37 -0.65
C ARG A 165 -16.89 11.70 -1.36
N VAL A 166 -16.03 12.70 -1.16
CA VAL A 166 -16.09 13.98 -1.89
C VAL A 166 -15.78 13.80 -3.37
N LEU A 167 -14.79 12.97 -3.73
CA LEU A 167 -14.45 12.66 -5.11
C LEU A 167 -15.60 11.96 -5.86
N HIS A 168 -16.50 11.28 -5.15
CA HIS A 168 -17.76 10.75 -5.70
C HIS A 168 -18.87 11.78 -5.90
N HIS A 169 -18.68 13.04 -5.50
CA HIS A 169 -19.61 14.10 -5.85
C HIS A 169 -19.68 14.24 -7.40
N PRO A 170 -20.87 14.38 -8.03
CA PRO A 170 -21.01 14.24 -9.49
C PRO A 170 -20.05 15.09 -10.34
N GLN A 171 -19.77 16.32 -9.88
CA GLN A 171 -18.85 17.24 -10.58
C GLN A 171 -17.39 16.82 -10.49
N LEU A 172 -16.98 16.22 -9.36
CA LEU A 172 -15.63 15.75 -9.14
C LEU A 172 -15.44 14.35 -9.72
N TYR A 173 -16.43 13.47 -9.57
CA TYR A 173 -16.40 12.11 -10.09
C TYR A 173 -16.12 12.11 -11.59
N ALA A 174 -16.93 12.85 -12.35
CA ALA A 174 -16.81 12.89 -13.81
C ALA A 174 -15.44 13.40 -14.31
N ARG A 175 -14.76 14.23 -13.51
CA ARG A 175 -13.48 14.88 -13.88
C ARG A 175 -12.26 14.16 -13.36
N HIS A 176 -12.33 13.65 -12.14
CA HIS A 176 -11.16 13.25 -11.37
C HIS A 176 -11.16 11.79 -10.94
N HIS A 177 -12.33 11.19 -10.69
CA HIS A 177 -12.41 9.83 -10.12
C HIS A 177 -12.95 8.77 -11.10
N LYS A 178 -13.60 9.19 -12.19
CA LYS A 178 -14.10 8.29 -13.23
C LYS A 178 -12.99 7.49 -13.92
N LEU A 179 -11.78 8.05 -14.02
CA LEU A 179 -10.63 7.35 -14.61
C LEU A 179 -10.29 6.10 -13.78
N HIS A 180 -10.19 6.26 -12.46
CA HIS A 180 -9.94 5.17 -11.52
C HIS A 180 -11.02 4.07 -11.62
N HIS A 181 -12.28 4.49 -11.68
CA HIS A 181 -13.45 3.61 -11.83
C HIS A 181 -13.67 3.03 -13.24
N SER A 182 -12.78 3.28 -14.20
CA SER A 182 -12.89 2.68 -15.54
C SER A 182 -12.59 1.18 -15.55
N PHE A 183 -11.89 0.67 -14.52
CA PHE A 183 -11.64 -0.74 -14.28
C PHE A 183 -12.66 -1.29 -13.28
N THR A 184 -13.88 -1.57 -13.74
CA THR A 184 -14.94 -2.11 -12.85
C THR A 184 -14.55 -3.43 -12.20
N ALA A 185 -13.72 -4.25 -12.86
CA ALA A 185 -13.00 -5.35 -12.26
C ALA A 185 -11.51 -4.95 -12.13
N PRO A 186 -11.09 -4.47 -10.95
CA PRO A 186 -9.76 -3.89 -10.79
C PRO A 186 -8.65 -4.94 -10.82
N ILE A 187 -7.47 -4.50 -11.24
CA ILE A 187 -6.18 -5.14 -11.00
C ILE A 187 -5.37 -4.28 -10.04
N ALA A 188 -4.38 -4.84 -9.33
CA ALA A 188 -3.63 -4.11 -8.30
C ALA A 188 -3.04 -2.77 -8.80
N PHE A 189 -2.61 -2.70 -10.07
CA PHE A 189 -2.11 -1.47 -10.70
C PHE A 189 -3.15 -0.34 -10.84
N THR A 190 -4.45 -0.66 -10.78
CA THR A 190 -5.55 0.32 -10.81
C THR A 190 -5.45 1.30 -9.65
N GLY A 191 -4.82 0.91 -8.53
CA GLY A 191 -4.54 1.79 -7.40
C GLY A 191 -3.72 3.03 -7.76
N LEU A 192 -2.95 3.01 -8.86
CA LEU A 192 -2.25 4.19 -9.42
C LEU A 192 -2.81 4.64 -10.76
N TYR A 193 -3.97 4.13 -11.18
CA TYR A 193 -4.65 4.56 -12.40
C TYR A 193 -5.59 5.73 -12.12
N THR A 194 -5.03 6.81 -11.59
CA THR A 194 -5.75 7.96 -11.04
C THR A 194 -5.40 9.24 -11.79
N THR A 195 -6.30 10.24 -11.76
CA THR A 195 -5.93 11.58 -12.27
C THR A 195 -4.93 12.24 -11.31
N PRO A 196 -4.11 13.22 -11.75
CA PRO A 196 -3.16 13.89 -10.83
C PRO A 196 -3.84 14.52 -9.60
N VAL A 197 -5.06 15.03 -9.77
CA VAL A 197 -5.86 15.62 -8.67
C VAL A 197 -6.29 14.54 -7.69
N GLU A 198 -6.86 13.44 -8.19
CA GLU A 198 -7.22 12.31 -7.36
C GLU A 198 -5.99 11.75 -6.63
N HIS A 199 -4.89 11.53 -7.35
CA HIS A 199 -3.67 10.99 -6.77
C HIS A 199 -3.15 11.85 -5.62
N PHE A 200 -3.07 13.16 -5.83
CA PHE A 200 -2.60 14.08 -4.79
C PHE A 200 -3.51 14.08 -3.55
N PHE A 201 -4.84 14.14 -3.74
CA PHE A 201 -5.78 14.27 -2.63
C PHE A 201 -6.15 12.94 -1.96
N ALA A 202 -6.25 11.84 -2.69
CA ALA A 202 -6.68 10.54 -2.19
C ALA A 202 -5.52 9.61 -1.82
N ASP A 203 -4.39 9.69 -2.54
CA ASP A 203 -3.26 8.77 -2.34
C ASP A 203 -2.13 9.43 -1.54
N ILE A 204 -1.76 10.69 -1.82
CA ILE A 204 -0.62 11.34 -1.16
C ILE A 204 -1.02 11.96 0.18
N ILE A 205 -1.98 12.90 0.17
CA ILE A 205 -2.36 13.67 1.37
C ILE A 205 -2.77 12.77 2.54
N PRO A 206 -3.67 11.76 2.39
CA PRO A 206 -4.13 10.96 3.51
C PRO A 206 -3.04 10.09 4.13
N ILE A 207 -1.95 9.83 3.41
CA ILE A 207 -0.80 9.05 3.88
C ILE A 207 0.23 9.97 4.56
N VAL A 208 0.65 11.05 3.89
CA VAL A 208 1.76 11.88 4.37
C VAL A 208 1.31 12.86 5.45
N LEU A 209 0.17 13.53 5.26
CA LEU A 209 -0.25 14.65 6.10
C LEU A 209 -0.43 14.28 7.58
N PRO A 210 -1.06 13.15 7.96
CA PRO A 210 -1.27 12.84 9.38
C PRO A 210 0.05 12.76 10.18
N LEU A 211 1.04 12.04 9.67
CA LEU A 211 2.32 11.89 10.35
C LEU A 211 3.20 13.14 10.22
N ALA A 212 3.08 13.91 9.14
CA ALA A 212 3.74 15.21 9.02
C ALA A 212 3.20 16.21 10.07
N LEU A 213 1.89 16.21 10.34
CA LEU A 213 1.30 17.05 11.39
C LEU A 213 1.77 16.64 12.78
N ILE A 214 1.88 15.34 13.08
CA ILE A 214 2.51 14.88 14.33
C ILE A 214 3.96 15.34 14.42
N ALA A 215 4.73 15.13 13.35
CA ALA A 215 6.13 15.52 13.27
C ALA A 215 6.36 17.01 13.57
N HIS A 216 5.42 17.85 13.12
CA HIS A 216 5.51 19.29 13.28
C HIS A 216 5.01 19.79 14.65
N PHE A 217 3.88 19.26 15.15
CA PHE A 217 3.20 19.85 16.31
C PHE A 217 3.35 19.08 17.63
N TRP A 218 3.70 17.79 17.60
CA TRP A 218 3.64 16.94 18.79
C TRP A 218 4.97 16.28 19.13
N GLU A 219 5.50 15.46 18.23
CA GLU A 219 6.71 14.69 18.48
C GLU A 219 7.46 14.39 17.18
N PRO A 220 8.80 14.23 17.22
CA PRO A 220 9.55 13.80 16.06
C PRO A 220 9.08 12.43 15.54
N VAL A 221 8.81 12.35 14.24
CA VAL A 221 8.50 11.09 13.55
C VAL A 221 9.73 10.64 12.80
N HIS A 222 10.22 9.44 13.11
CA HIS A 222 11.38 8.87 12.44
C HIS A 222 11.00 8.35 11.05
N ILE A 223 11.87 8.58 10.05
CA ILE A 223 11.62 8.17 8.66
C ILE A 223 11.31 6.66 8.53
N LEU A 224 11.98 5.81 9.32
CA LEU A 224 11.70 4.37 9.34
C LEU A 224 10.32 4.05 9.91
N SER A 225 9.84 4.79 10.92
CA SER A 225 8.49 4.60 11.47
C SER A 225 7.43 5.02 10.45
N PHE A 226 7.65 6.14 9.75
CA PHE A 226 6.81 6.54 8.62
C PHE A 226 6.81 5.48 7.51
N ASN A 227 7.96 4.92 7.16
CA ASN A 227 8.07 3.94 6.08
C ASN A 227 7.46 2.57 6.43
N ILE A 228 7.48 2.16 7.71
CA ILE A 228 6.72 0.99 8.20
C ILE A 228 5.21 1.22 8.06
N PHE A 229 4.73 2.43 8.34
CA PHE A 229 3.36 2.80 8.06
C PHE A 229 3.07 2.81 6.55
N LEU A 230 3.89 3.48 5.75
CA LEU A 230 3.73 3.58 4.29
C LEU A 230 3.67 2.20 3.62
N ILE A 231 4.61 1.30 3.93
CA ILE A 231 4.61 -0.05 3.32
C ILE A 231 3.33 -0.81 3.66
N SER A 232 2.80 -0.67 4.88
CA SER A 232 1.53 -1.30 5.26
C SER A 232 0.36 -0.77 4.43
N VAL A 233 0.31 0.55 4.20
CA VAL A 233 -0.74 1.19 3.39
C VAL A 233 -0.66 0.72 1.94
N LEU A 234 0.54 0.64 1.37
CA LEU A 234 0.72 0.18 -0.01
C LEU A 234 0.36 -1.31 -0.19
N LEU A 235 0.69 -2.15 0.79
CA LEU A 235 0.30 -3.56 0.81
C LEU A 235 -1.23 -3.73 0.89
N VAL A 236 -1.89 -2.94 1.74
CA VAL A 236 -3.36 -2.94 1.83
C VAL A 236 -3.96 -2.43 0.52
N GLY A 237 -3.48 -1.32 -0.04
CA GLY A 237 -4.00 -0.76 -1.28
C GLY A 237 -3.83 -1.69 -2.49
N THR A 238 -2.72 -2.40 -2.59
CA THR A 238 -2.54 -3.41 -3.66
C THR A 238 -3.45 -4.62 -3.47
N ALA A 239 -3.71 -5.05 -2.22
CA ALA A 239 -4.67 -6.11 -1.93
C ALA A 239 -6.11 -5.68 -2.26
N GLU A 240 -6.51 -4.45 -1.89
CA GLU A 240 -7.82 -3.84 -2.18
C GLU A 240 -8.16 -3.87 -3.68
N HIS A 241 -7.19 -3.54 -4.52
CA HIS A 241 -7.39 -3.47 -5.96
C HIS A 241 -7.04 -4.76 -6.71
N SER A 242 -6.56 -5.80 -6.02
CA SER A 242 -6.05 -7.02 -6.67
C SER A 242 -7.12 -7.79 -7.47
N GLY A 243 -8.39 -7.63 -7.09
CA GLY A 243 -9.53 -8.39 -7.62
C GLY A 243 -9.59 -9.84 -7.11
N TYR A 244 -8.75 -10.25 -6.15
CA TYR A 244 -8.69 -11.61 -5.63
C TYR A 244 -9.34 -11.78 -4.25
N ASP A 245 -10.04 -12.91 -4.06
CA ASP A 245 -10.76 -13.23 -2.82
C ASP A 245 -9.88 -13.60 -1.62
N PHE A 246 -8.66 -14.06 -1.87
CA PHE A 246 -7.68 -14.39 -0.84
C PHE A 246 -6.83 -13.20 -0.39
N ALA A 247 -6.91 -12.05 -1.09
CA ALA A 247 -6.14 -10.86 -0.75
C ALA A 247 -6.83 -10.09 0.38
N GLN A 248 -6.32 -10.21 1.62
CA GLN A 248 -6.85 -9.52 2.81
C GLN A 248 -8.40 -9.49 2.92
N PRO A 249 -9.11 -10.64 2.84
CA PRO A 249 -10.55 -10.66 3.04
C PRO A 249 -10.89 -10.13 4.45
N PRO A 250 -11.86 -9.22 4.64
CA PRO A 250 -12.92 -8.77 3.71
C PRO A 250 -12.60 -7.51 2.88
N VAL A 251 -11.41 -6.93 3.02
CA VAL A 251 -11.03 -5.62 2.47
C VAL A 251 -11.07 -5.60 0.94
N SER A 252 -10.44 -6.57 0.27
CA SER A 252 -10.47 -6.66 -1.20
C SER A 252 -11.89 -6.79 -1.75
N LYS A 253 -12.74 -7.57 -1.09
CA LYS A 253 -14.12 -7.78 -1.53
C LYS A 253 -14.95 -6.50 -1.47
N ALA A 254 -14.81 -5.74 -0.40
CA ALA A 254 -15.57 -4.52 -0.20
C ALA A 254 -15.18 -3.44 -1.20
N HIS A 255 -13.89 -3.31 -1.50
CA HIS A 255 -13.38 -2.36 -2.51
C HIS A 255 -13.69 -2.81 -3.93
N ASP A 256 -13.66 -4.11 -4.23
CA ASP A 256 -14.13 -4.64 -5.52
C ASP A 256 -15.62 -4.33 -5.74
N LEU A 257 -16.47 -4.52 -4.71
CA LEU A 257 -17.87 -4.09 -4.73
C LEU A 257 -18.03 -2.57 -4.89
N HIS A 258 -17.09 -1.78 -4.36
CA HIS A 258 -17.07 -0.33 -4.57
C HIS A 258 -16.83 0.02 -6.04
N HIS A 259 -15.86 -0.64 -6.71
CA HIS A 259 -15.62 -0.48 -8.16
C HIS A 259 -16.82 -0.95 -9.02
N GLU A 260 -17.61 -1.90 -8.53
CA GLU A 260 -18.83 -2.34 -9.21
C GLU A 260 -20.02 -1.38 -9.01
N LYS A 261 -20.24 -0.89 -7.78
CA LYS A 261 -21.46 -0.16 -7.38
C LYS A 261 -21.29 1.34 -7.20
N PHE A 262 -20.05 1.83 -7.15
CA PHE A 262 -19.62 3.22 -7.04
C PHE A 262 -19.98 3.96 -5.75
N ASN A 263 -21.05 3.60 -5.03
CA ASN A 263 -21.61 4.42 -3.95
C ASN A 263 -21.63 3.75 -2.55
N VAL A 264 -20.79 2.73 -2.34
CA VAL A 264 -20.69 1.93 -1.11
C VAL A 264 -19.22 1.72 -0.73
N ASN A 265 -18.89 1.38 0.51
CA ASN A 265 -17.55 0.97 0.95
C ASN A 265 -16.42 1.97 0.54
N TYR A 266 -16.45 3.20 1.05
CA TYR A 266 -15.47 4.23 0.70
C TYR A 266 -14.15 4.14 1.50
N GLY A 267 -14.18 3.55 2.69
CA GLY A 267 -13.04 3.49 3.62
C GLY A 267 -12.27 2.16 3.51
N SER A 268 -10.94 2.22 3.62
CA SER A 268 -10.08 1.03 3.58
C SER A 268 -10.27 0.10 4.78
N LEU A 269 -10.41 0.67 5.98
CA LEU A 269 -10.59 -0.12 7.22
C LEU A 269 -12.06 -0.44 7.52
N HIS A 270 -12.99 0.07 6.71
CA HIS A 270 -14.45 -0.01 6.88
C HIS A 270 -15.02 0.59 8.17
N PHE A 271 -14.17 1.13 9.06
CA PHE A 271 -14.62 1.76 10.29
C PHE A 271 -15.51 2.97 9.97
N MET A 272 -15.08 3.80 9.02
CA MET A 272 -15.86 4.97 8.63
C MET A 272 -17.12 4.60 7.85
N ASP A 273 -17.10 3.51 7.08
CA ASP A 273 -18.29 3.00 6.41
C ASP A 273 -19.33 2.48 7.39
N TRP A 274 -18.91 1.74 8.42
CA TRP A 274 -19.80 1.32 9.51
C TRP A 274 -20.38 2.53 10.24
N LEU A 275 -19.54 3.52 10.56
CA LEU A 275 -19.95 4.73 11.27
C LEU A 275 -20.99 5.55 10.46
N HIS A 276 -20.86 5.59 9.14
CA HIS A 276 -21.70 6.38 8.24
C HIS A 276 -22.80 5.58 7.53
N GLY A 277 -22.90 4.26 7.78
CA GLY A 277 -23.86 3.38 7.12
C GLY A 277 -23.65 3.24 5.62
N THR A 278 -22.40 3.29 5.15
CA THR A 278 -22.04 3.10 3.73
C THR A 278 -21.46 1.71 3.44
N ASN A 279 -21.43 0.82 4.44
CA ASN A 279 -20.95 -0.55 4.31
C ASN A 279 -22.00 -1.46 3.62
N VAL A 280 -21.60 -2.13 2.54
CA VAL A 280 -22.44 -3.12 1.84
C VAL A 280 -21.66 -4.41 1.63
N SER A 281 -22.28 -5.52 2.05
CA SER A 281 -21.86 -6.88 1.68
C SER A 281 -22.79 -7.43 0.59
N GLU A 282 -22.34 -8.39 -0.22
CA GLU A 282 -23.17 -9.07 -1.23
C GLU A 282 -24.52 -9.57 -0.69
N ARG A 283 -24.55 -10.04 0.56
CA ARG A 283 -25.77 -10.52 1.24
C ARG A 283 -26.76 -9.40 1.59
N GLY A 284 -26.30 -8.18 1.83
CA GLY A 284 -27.14 -7.01 2.11
C GLY A 284 -27.95 -6.52 0.89
N SER A 285 -27.68 -7.05 -0.30
CA SER A 285 -28.50 -6.80 -1.50
C SER A 285 -29.81 -7.58 -1.52
N LEU A 286 -29.93 -8.63 -0.69
CA LEU A 286 -31.08 -9.54 -0.67
C LEU A 286 -32.07 -9.26 0.47
N ASP A 287 -31.64 -8.56 1.52
CA ASP A 287 -32.53 -8.17 2.62
C ASP A 287 -32.92 -6.69 2.46
N GLY A 288 -34.02 -6.45 1.75
CA GLY A 288 -34.58 -5.13 1.46
C GLY A 288 -35.14 -4.40 2.68
N ARG A 289 -34.60 -4.62 3.89
CA ARG A 289 -35.07 -4.05 5.15
C ARG A 289 -33.91 -3.74 6.08
N GLU A 290 -33.12 -2.70 5.80
CA GLU A 290 -32.49 -1.82 6.83
C GLU A 290 -31.50 -0.78 6.28
N GLY A 291 -31.27 -0.68 4.97
CA GLY A 291 -30.41 0.37 4.39
C GLY A 291 -31.00 1.80 4.38
N ASN A 292 -32.15 2.03 5.04
CA ASN A 292 -32.85 3.31 5.00
C ASN A 292 -32.95 3.94 6.40
N ARG A 293 -31.83 4.51 6.86
CA ARG A 293 -31.85 5.63 7.82
C ARG A 293 -30.54 6.41 7.74
N ARG A 294 -30.58 7.48 6.94
CA ARG A 294 -29.60 8.60 6.85
C ARG A 294 -28.33 8.38 6.01
N THR A 295 -28.43 7.74 4.85
CA THR A 295 -27.57 8.15 3.74
C THR A 295 -28.18 9.40 3.12
N TRP A 296 -27.36 10.40 2.77
CA TRP A 296 -27.80 11.55 1.99
C TRP A 296 -28.56 11.04 0.77
N ASN A 297 -29.87 11.26 0.73
CA ASN A 297 -30.76 10.63 -0.23
C ASN A 297 -30.60 11.33 -1.59
N PHE A 298 -29.62 10.89 -2.38
CA PHE A 298 -29.36 11.40 -3.74
C PHE A 298 -30.43 10.96 -4.76
N ASN A 299 -31.41 10.16 -4.34
CA ASN A 299 -32.35 9.44 -5.20
C ASN A 299 -33.63 10.22 -5.59
N GLU A 300 -33.85 11.44 -5.09
CA GLU A 300 -35.08 12.19 -5.42
C GLU A 300 -34.98 13.05 -6.69
N ASN A 301 -33.83 13.09 -7.38
CA ASN A 301 -33.75 13.79 -8.67
C ASN A 301 -33.87 12.81 -9.84
N THR A 302 -35.08 12.73 -10.42
CA THR A 302 -35.37 12.07 -11.70
C THR A 302 -34.49 12.56 -12.86
N LEU A 303 -33.84 13.73 -12.70
CA LEU A 303 -32.79 14.22 -13.58
C LEU A 303 -31.51 13.35 -13.56
N ILE A 304 -31.16 12.71 -12.45
CA ILE A 304 -29.91 11.93 -12.31
C ILE A 304 -29.99 10.60 -13.05
N ARG A 305 -31.15 9.92 -13.03
CA ARG A 305 -31.37 8.75 -13.91
C ARG A 305 -31.24 9.13 -15.39
N ARG A 306 -31.74 10.31 -15.79
CA ARG A 306 -31.59 10.83 -17.17
C ARG A 306 -30.17 11.29 -17.49
N LEU A 307 -29.38 11.66 -16.50
CA LEU A 307 -27.98 12.02 -16.67
C LEU A 307 -27.05 10.82 -16.65
N LEU A 308 -27.38 9.69 -16.00
CA LEU A 308 -26.56 8.48 -15.99
C LEU A 308 -26.87 7.51 -17.15
N HIS A 309 -28.10 7.50 -17.66
CA HIS A 309 -28.52 6.64 -18.78
C HIS A 309 -27.93 6.97 -20.18
N PRO A 310 -27.38 8.17 -20.49
CA PRO A 310 -26.72 8.43 -21.77
C PRO A 310 -25.18 8.37 -21.69
N TRP A 311 -24.56 8.06 -20.55
CA TRP A 311 -23.12 7.77 -20.50
C TRP A 311 -22.88 6.27 -20.66
N THR A 312 -23.37 5.72 -21.76
CA THR A 312 -22.56 4.74 -22.50
C THR A 312 -21.15 5.31 -22.60
N ILE A 313 -20.18 4.49 -22.24
CA ILE A 313 -18.73 4.74 -22.32
C ILE A 313 -18.46 5.55 -23.60
N LYS A 314 -18.27 6.87 -23.49
CA LYS A 314 -17.77 7.64 -24.63
C LYS A 314 -16.31 7.20 -24.79
N HIS A 315 -16.05 6.57 -25.93
CA HIS A 315 -14.78 5.98 -26.34
C HIS A 315 -13.57 6.74 -25.81
N ILE A 316 -12.73 6.03 -25.07
CA ILE A 316 -11.31 6.38 -24.94
C ILE A 316 -10.67 5.94 -26.26
N PRO A 317 -10.00 6.83 -27.03
CA PRO A 317 -9.34 6.44 -28.27
C PRO A 317 -8.38 5.26 -28.03
N GLY A 318 -8.61 4.14 -28.71
CA GLY A 318 -7.83 2.90 -28.54
C GLY A 318 -8.47 1.80 -27.69
N TRP A 319 -9.71 1.99 -27.25
CA TRP A 319 -10.56 0.96 -26.63
C TRP A 319 -11.61 0.49 -27.65
N ASP A 320 -11.22 -0.46 -28.50
CA ASP A 320 -12.06 -1.39 -29.27
C ASP A 320 -11.40 -2.78 -29.26
#